data_AF-A0AAC9NUT5-F1
#
_entry.id   AF-A0AAC9NUT5-F1
#
_cell.length_a   1.000
_cell.length_b   1.000
_cell.length_c   1.000
_cell.angle_alpha   90.00
_cell.angle_beta   90.00
_cell.angle_gamma   90.00
#
_symmetry.space_group_name_H-M   'P 1'
#
loop_
_entity.id
_entity.type
_entity.pdbx_description
1 polymer ?
#
loop_
_entity_poly.entity_id
_entity_poly.type
_entity_poly.pdbx_seq_one_letter_code
_entity_poly.pdbx_strand_id
1 'polypeptide(L)'
;MWLRNFSLYQRLGIIVALIALLFIVLTGIILNRHYQALKDKSYSENKHLVEVVHTMLQSFDAIEGISESEAKEKALAAVKTLRYDEGNYFWIQDSTPTMVMHPLKPALDGRDLRTFKDGNGKAFFVDMANEVKAQGDGFVDYVWPLPGEDEPTEKISYVKEYSPWGWTIGSGIYLTNLNAEYAHLRNLIIVFCVISVILVVALIYIIGGSIVKPVQEIAERMKDISQGEGDLTRFLPESGQDEVTRVARYFNQYTDKMRQSLIGIRDNISQLNEQAERVQNSSDSSNKQAQTQNENMMQVAAAMEEMTTQIRDVSSNTDSAEKSTSSARSNVQNGASVVKSTVTDIHSLTADIESVSTVVTELAAQTESIGAVLDVIRGIADQTNLLALNAAIEAARAGEQGRGFAVVADEVRTLASRTGQSTDEIQAMIEKLQHHAKSAVDAVTVSQSASTKTVERAAQANDNLQEADRLMTDIANMSSQIARATEQQAEAANEANMRINALSGAADNSLRTADELAASSQALRASCLAIMDIANRFKL
;
A
#
# COMPACT_ATOMS: atom_id res chain seq x y z
N MET A 1 19.48 -15.97 44.81
CA MET A 1 19.02 -14.65 44.29
C MET A 1 19.75 -13.45 44.92
N TRP A 2 20.20 -13.52 46.19
CA TRP A 2 20.86 -12.43 46.93
C TRP A 2 22.11 -11.81 46.27
N LEU A 3 22.99 -12.61 45.65
CA LEU A 3 24.19 -12.10 44.95
C LEU A 3 23.85 -11.09 43.83
N ARG A 4 22.65 -11.25 43.25
CA ARG A 4 21.82 -10.26 42.51
C ARG A 4 22.15 -8.79 42.78
N ASN A 5 22.18 -8.45 44.06
CA ASN A 5 22.12 -7.09 44.58
C ASN A 5 23.49 -6.40 44.63
N PHE A 6 24.56 -7.14 44.37
CA PHE A 6 25.92 -6.62 44.33
C PHE A 6 26.37 -6.43 42.88
N SER A 7 27.11 -5.35 42.63
CA SER A 7 27.81 -5.14 41.36
C SER A 7 28.80 -6.26 41.11
N LEU A 8 29.18 -6.48 39.84
CA LEU A 8 30.19 -7.49 39.50
C LEU A 8 31.50 -7.27 40.27
N TYR A 9 31.92 -6.01 40.45
CA TYR A 9 33.08 -5.67 41.28
C TYR A 9 32.92 -6.09 42.74
N GLN A 10 31.75 -5.85 43.33
CA GLN A 10 31.48 -6.24 44.72
C GLN A 10 31.48 -7.77 44.89
N ARG A 11 30.93 -8.51 43.92
CA ARG A 11 30.97 -9.99 43.96
C ARG A 11 32.39 -10.53 43.85
N LEU A 12 33.20 -9.99 42.95
CA LEU A 12 34.62 -10.36 42.84
C LEU A 12 35.37 -10.02 44.13
N GLY A 13 35.10 -8.87 44.75
CA GLY A 13 35.68 -8.48 46.03
C GLY A 13 35.33 -9.43 47.19
N ILE A 14 34.09 -9.91 47.26
CA ILE A 14 33.67 -10.92 48.26
C ILE A 14 34.47 -12.22 48.09
N ILE A 15 34.74 -12.65 46.84
CA ILE A 15 35.55 -13.84 46.56
C ILE A 15 36.98 -13.65 47.09
N VAL A 16 37.61 -12.49 46.89
CA VAL A 16 38.95 -12.20 47.45
C VAL A 16 38.93 -12.27 48.96
N ALA A 17 37.95 -11.62 49.59
CA ALA A 17 37.86 -11.59 51.04
C ALA A 17 37.75 -13.02 51.61
N LEU A 18 36.95 -13.88 50.98
CA LEU A 18 36.82 -15.29 51.37
C LEU A 18 38.12 -16.08 51.14
N ILE A 19 38.80 -15.89 50.00
CA ILE A 19 40.08 -16.56 49.72
C ILE A 19 41.16 -16.11 50.70
N ALA A 20 41.29 -14.80 50.94
CA ALA A 20 42.24 -14.23 51.89
C ALA A 20 41.98 -14.74 53.32
N LEU A 21 40.71 -14.78 53.74
CA LEU A 21 40.32 -15.35 55.03
C LEU A 21 40.70 -16.83 55.13
N LEU A 22 40.43 -17.62 54.09
CA LEU A 22 40.80 -19.03 54.03
C LEU A 22 42.33 -19.21 54.15
N PHE A 23 43.11 -18.40 53.44
CA PHE A 23 44.57 -18.42 53.53
C PHE A 23 45.08 -18.07 54.94
N ILE A 24 44.51 -17.05 55.58
CA ILE A 24 44.87 -16.65 56.95
C ILE A 24 44.60 -17.79 57.93
N VAL A 25 43.41 -18.39 57.88
CA VAL A 25 43.02 -19.49 58.76
C VAL A 25 43.93 -20.71 58.57
N LEU A 26 44.16 -21.10 57.31
CA LEU A 26 44.94 -22.29 56.98
C LEU A 26 46.43 -22.11 57.36
N THR A 27 46.97 -20.91 57.12
CA THR A 27 48.31 -20.50 57.56
C THR A 27 48.45 -20.58 59.08
N GLY A 28 47.49 -20.01 59.82
CA GLY A 28 47.50 -20.07 61.29
C GLY A 28 47.49 -21.50 61.83
N ILE A 29 46.70 -22.39 61.22
CA ILE A 29 46.65 -23.81 61.60
C ILE A 29 48.01 -24.50 61.36
N ILE A 30 48.64 -24.27 60.20
CA ILE A 30 49.94 -24.87 59.84
C ILE A 30 51.03 -24.41 60.81
N LEU A 31 51.13 -23.10 61.06
CA LEU A 31 52.11 -22.54 61.98
C LEU A 31 51.96 -23.09 63.39
N ASN A 32 50.73 -23.13 63.91
CA ASN A 32 50.47 -23.65 65.24
C ASN A 32 50.85 -25.13 65.37
N ARG A 33 50.52 -25.96 64.36
CA ARG A 33 50.93 -27.37 64.36
C ARG A 33 52.45 -27.52 64.33
N HIS A 34 53.15 -26.70 63.54
CA HIS A 34 54.60 -26.77 63.44
C HIS A 34 55.29 -26.36 64.75
N TYR A 35 54.80 -25.32 65.42
CA TYR A 35 55.32 -24.91 66.72
C TYR A 35 55.18 -26.01 67.78
N GLN A 36 54.01 -26.65 67.86
CA GLN A 36 53.79 -27.76 68.80
C GLN A 36 54.70 -28.94 68.49
N ALA A 37 54.87 -29.30 67.21
CA ALA A 37 55.76 -30.38 66.81
C ALA A 37 57.24 -30.13 67.18
N LEU A 38 57.73 -28.89 67.04
CA LEU A 38 59.08 -28.51 67.48
C LEU A 38 59.21 -28.62 69.00
N LYS A 39 58.20 -28.15 69.74
CA LYS A 39 58.20 -28.18 71.22
C LYS A 39 58.25 -29.60 71.75
N ASP A 40 57.38 -30.48 71.24
CA ASP A 40 57.32 -31.88 71.64
C ASP A 40 58.63 -32.63 71.33
N LYS A 41 59.26 -32.31 70.19
CA LYS A 41 60.57 -32.85 69.81
C LYS A 41 61.65 -32.46 70.82
N SER A 42 61.78 -31.17 71.14
CA SER A 42 62.82 -30.70 72.06
C SER A 42 62.64 -31.27 73.47
N TYR A 43 61.40 -31.42 73.95
CA TYR A 43 61.11 -32.03 75.25
C TYR A 43 61.58 -33.49 75.27
N SER A 44 61.24 -34.25 74.22
CA SER A 44 61.62 -35.67 74.11
C SER A 44 63.14 -35.85 74.06
N GLU A 45 63.85 -35.02 73.29
CA GLU A 45 65.32 -35.04 73.20
C GLU A 45 65.98 -34.78 74.57
N ASN A 46 65.52 -33.77 75.30
CA ASN A 46 66.06 -33.47 76.63
C ASN A 46 65.85 -34.60 77.63
N LYS A 47 64.66 -35.23 77.63
CA LYS A 47 64.37 -36.41 78.44
C LYS A 47 65.31 -37.57 78.13
N HIS A 48 65.46 -37.94 76.86
CA HIS A 48 66.31 -39.06 76.47
C HIS A 48 67.77 -38.85 76.84
N LEU A 49 68.28 -37.62 76.73
CA LEU A 49 69.65 -37.30 77.13
C LEU A 49 69.91 -37.53 78.62
N VAL A 50 68.96 -37.14 79.48
CA VAL A 50 69.07 -37.39 80.93
C VAL A 50 68.93 -38.88 81.24
N GLU A 51 68.08 -39.62 80.53
CA GLU A 51 67.96 -41.08 80.69
C GLU A 51 69.25 -41.83 80.30
N VAL A 52 69.96 -41.36 79.28
CA VAL A 52 71.29 -41.90 78.91
C VAL A 52 72.28 -41.66 80.05
N VAL A 53 72.32 -40.45 80.63
CA VAL A 53 73.21 -40.16 81.77
C VAL A 53 72.80 -40.95 83.02
N HIS A 54 71.50 -41.15 83.26
CA HIS A 54 70.99 -42.00 84.33
C HIS A 54 71.46 -43.45 84.20
N THR A 55 71.38 -44.01 82.98
CA THR A 55 71.90 -45.36 82.67
C THR A 55 73.43 -45.41 82.78
N MET A 56 74.11 -44.31 82.47
CA MET A 56 75.55 -44.18 82.67
C MET A 56 75.92 -44.18 84.16
N LEU A 57 75.11 -43.60 85.05
CA LEU A 57 75.33 -43.75 86.50
C LEU A 57 75.19 -45.20 86.95
N GLN A 58 74.19 -45.93 86.41
CA GLN A 58 74.02 -47.37 86.69
C GLN A 58 75.27 -48.18 86.32
N SER A 59 75.92 -47.86 85.20
CA SER A 59 77.12 -48.59 84.79
C SER A 59 78.33 -48.31 85.69
N PHE A 60 78.43 -47.12 86.30
CA PHE A 60 79.45 -46.82 87.30
C PHE A 60 79.18 -47.50 88.64
N ASP A 61 77.92 -47.54 89.07
CA ASP A 61 77.50 -48.22 90.30
C ASP A 61 77.72 -49.74 90.25
N ALA A 62 77.61 -50.32 89.06
CA ALA A 62 77.83 -51.76 88.81
C ALA A 62 79.30 -52.17 88.66
N ILE A 63 80.28 -51.26 88.80
CA ILE A 63 81.70 -51.61 88.69
C ILE A 63 82.13 -52.44 89.92
N GLU A 64 82.38 -53.72 89.72
CA GLU A 64 82.90 -54.59 90.79
C GLU A 64 84.35 -54.23 91.15
N GLY A 65 84.66 -54.26 92.45
CA GLY A 65 86.03 -54.05 92.97
C GLY A 65 86.39 -52.62 93.37
N ILE A 66 85.45 -51.67 93.27
CA ILE A 66 85.61 -50.29 93.78
C ILE A 66 84.59 -49.98 94.87
N SER A 67 84.89 -49.00 95.73
CA SER A 67 83.93 -48.52 96.72
C SER A 67 82.85 -47.64 96.07
N GLU A 68 81.66 -47.54 96.66
CA GLU A 68 80.60 -46.64 96.20
C GLU A 68 81.09 -45.19 96.07
N SER A 69 81.97 -44.75 96.97
CA SER A 69 82.60 -43.42 96.91
C SER A 69 83.47 -43.24 95.67
N GLU A 70 84.21 -44.28 95.26
CA GLU A 70 85.05 -44.25 94.07
C GLU A 70 84.20 -44.34 92.79
N ALA A 71 83.10 -45.11 92.80
CA ALA A 71 82.13 -45.15 91.71
C ALA A 71 81.47 -43.78 91.48
N LYS A 72 81.03 -43.15 92.58
CA LYS A 72 80.49 -41.79 92.59
C LYS A 72 81.49 -40.77 92.06
N GLU A 73 82.75 -40.81 92.47
CA GLU A 73 83.78 -39.89 91.99
C GLU A 73 84.02 -40.01 90.48
N LYS A 74 84.16 -41.24 89.98
CA LYS A 74 84.32 -41.51 88.53
C LYS A 74 83.09 -41.04 87.73
N ALA A 75 81.89 -41.30 88.25
CA ALA A 75 80.65 -40.85 87.62
C ALA A 75 80.54 -39.31 87.58
N LEU A 76 80.87 -38.62 88.68
CA LEU A 76 80.88 -37.15 88.71
C LEU A 76 81.88 -36.57 87.71
N ALA A 77 83.10 -37.12 87.65
CA ALA A 77 84.12 -36.68 86.69
C ALA A 77 83.63 -36.83 85.24
N ALA A 78 82.95 -37.93 84.94
CA ALA A 78 82.40 -38.18 83.61
C ALA A 78 81.25 -37.23 83.29
N VAL A 79 80.21 -37.15 84.14
CA VAL A 79 79.05 -36.26 83.92
C VAL A 79 79.47 -34.79 83.82
N LYS A 80 80.46 -34.36 84.60
CA LYS A 80 80.96 -32.97 84.60
C LYS A 80 81.53 -32.52 83.24
N THR A 81 82.08 -33.45 82.46
CA THR A 81 82.67 -33.17 81.14
C THR A 81 81.66 -33.25 79.99
N LEU A 82 80.50 -33.89 80.20
CA LEU A 82 79.48 -34.03 79.16
C LEU A 82 78.91 -32.67 78.72
N ARG A 83 78.91 -32.44 77.42
CA ARG A 83 78.25 -31.31 76.77
C ARG A 83 77.46 -31.80 75.56
N TYR A 84 76.35 -31.14 75.27
CA TYR A 84 75.57 -31.34 74.05
C TYR A 84 75.00 -30.00 73.59
N ASP A 85 74.51 -29.96 72.35
CA ASP A 85 73.75 -28.85 71.78
C ASP A 85 74.33 -27.47 72.14
N GLU A 86 75.57 -27.25 71.67
CA GLU A 86 76.33 -26.01 71.79
C GLU A 86 76.58 -25.48 73.22
N GLY A 87 76.76 -26.40 74.19
CA GLY A 87 77.25 -26.06 75.52
C GLY A 87 76.26 -26.35 76.66
N ASN A 88 75.12 -26.97 76.35
CA ASN A 88 74.26 -27.57 77.37
C ASN A 88 75.01 -28.65 78.15
N TYR A 89 74.59 -28.86 79.38
CA TYR A 89 75.34 -29.61 80.38
C TYR A 89 74.40 -30.35 81.33
N PHE A 90 74.96 -31.27 82.10
CA PHE A 90 74.26 -32.03 83.12
C PHE A 90 74.72 -31.58 84.50
N TRP A 91 73.80 -31.49 85.45
CA TRP A 91 74.13 -31.27 86.86
C TRP A 91 73.52 -32.39 87.71
N ILE A 92 74.04 -32.53 88.93
CA ILE A 92 73.57 -33.53 89.89
C ILE A 92 73.30 -32.82 91.22
N GLN A 93 72.14 -33.09 91.79
CA GLN A 93 71.77 -32.68 93.16
C GLN A 93 71.39 -33.91 93.97
N ASP A 94 71.33 -33.82 95.29
CA ASP A 94 70.80 -34.88 96.14
C ASP A 94 69.29 -34.72 96.40
N SER A 95 68.72 -35.66 97.15
CA SER A 95 67.30 -35.67 97.55
C SER A 95 66.90 -34.53 98.51
N THR A 96 67.86 -33.80 99.08
CA THR A 96 67.67 -32.63 99.96
C THR A 96 67.97 -31.30 99.27
N PRO A 97 67.71 -31.24 97.95
CA PRO A 97 68.28 -30.32 96.97
C PRO A 97 69.65 -29.70 97.28
N THR A 98 70.60 -30.46 97.80
CA THR A 98 72.00 -30.00 97.87
C THR A 98 72.67 -30.26 96.53
N MET A 99 73.37 -29.29 95.97
CA MET A 99 74.10 -29.51 94.72
C MET A 99 75.25 -30.48 94.97
N VAL A 100 75.30 -31.57 94.22
CA VAL A 100 76.43 -32.52 94.24
C VAL A 100 77.48 -32.08 93.23
N MET A 101 77.06 -31.68 92.04
CA MET A 101 77.97 -31.22 90.98
C MET A 101 77.25 -30.35 89.96
N HIS A 102 77.80 -29.15 89.72
CA HIS A 102 77.43 -28.27 88.64
C HIS A 102 78.64 -27.92 87.77
N PRO A 103 78.64 -28.24 86.47
CA PRO A 103 79.84 -28.16 85.65
C PRO A 103 80.25 -26.72 85.29
N LEU A 104 79.28 -25.80 85.19
CA LEU A 104 79.53 -24.37 84.88
C LEU A 104 79.56 -23.43 86.09
N LYS A 105 79.03 -23.85 87.24
CA LYS A 105 78.98 -23.05 88.48
C LYS A 105 79.45 -23.90 89.67
N PRO A 106 80.75 -24.28 89.73
CA PRO A 106 81.27 -25.12 90.82
C PRO A 106 81.09 -24.51 92.21
N ALA A 107 80.89 -23.20 92.31
CA ALA A 107 80.55 -22.51 93.57
C ALA A 107 79.21 -22.95 94.18
N LEU A 108 78.38 -23.70 93.43
CA LEU A 108 77.18 -24.32 93.95
C LEU A 108 77.45 -25.67 94.60
N ASP A 109 78.54 -26.36 94.25
CA ASP A 109 78.83 -27.72 94.73
C ASP A 109 78.89 -27.75 96.27
N GLY A 110 78.14 -28.67 96.88
CA GLY A 110 77.99 -28.80 98.34
C GLY A 110 77.05 -27.80 99.02
N ARG A 111 76.45 -26.86 98.26
CA ARG A 111 75.52 -25.87 98.82
C ARG A 111 74.09 -26.40 98.87
N ASP A 112 73.41 -26.12 99.98
CA ASP A 112 71.97 -26.34 100.14
C ASP A 112 71.18 -25.33 99.28
N LEU A 113 70.39 -25.85 98.33
CA LEU A 113 69.64 -25.03 97.38
C LEU A 113 68.17 -24.83 97.74
N ARG A 114 67.73 -25.21 98.95
CA ARG A 114 66.32 -25.05 99.36
C ARG A 114 65.83 -23.61 99.36
N THR A 115 66.73 -22.65 99.55
CA THR A 115 66.42 -21.21 99.50
C THR A 115 66.83 -20.55 98.18
N PHE A 116 67.41 -21.32 97.24
CA PHE A 116 67.85 -20.81 95.95
C PHE A 116 66.64 -20.52 95.05
N LYS A 117 66.67 -19.37 94.39
CA LYS A 117 65.63 -18.94 93.47
C LYS A 117 66.25 -18.50 92.15
N ASP A 118 65.52 -18.69 91.06
CA ASP A 118 65.91 -18.14 89.76
C ASP A 118 65.69 -16.62 89.68
N GLY A 119 66.00 -16.03 88.51
CA GLY A 119 65.84 -14.60 88.25
C GLY A 119 64.39 -14.08 88.37
N ASN A 120 63.39 -14.98 88.33
CA ASN A 120 61.97 -14.66 88.51
C ASN A 120 61.47 -14.98 89.92
N GLY A 121 62.34 -15.43 90.84
CA GLY A 121 61.99 -15.76 92.21
C GLY A 121 61.42 -17.17 92.42
N LYS A 122 61.43 -18.04 91.40
CA LYS A 122 60.97 -19.44 91.48
C LYS A 122 62.02 -20.32 92.14
N ALA A 123 61.62 -21.12 93.13
CA ALA A 123 62.50 -22.05 93.85
C ALA A 123 62.65 -23.38 93.09
N PHE A 124 63.16 -23.32 91.85
CA PHE A 124 63.09 -24.43 90.90
C PHE A 124 63.83 -25.70 91.34
N PHE A 125 64.91 -25.61 92.14
CA PHE A 125 65.58 -26.80 92.68
C PHE A 125 64.70 -27.57 93.68
N VAL A 126 63.85 -26.86 94.42
CA VAL A 126 62.83 -27.46 95.29
C VAL A 126 61.70 -28.06 94.45
N ASP A 127 61.26 -27.35 93.41
CA ASP A 127 60.24 -27.87 92.49
C ASP A 127 60.73 -29.16 91.80
N MET A 128 61.99 -29.21 91.35
CA MET A 128 62.63 -30.41 90.81
C MET A 128 62.67 -31.56 91.82
N ALA A 129 63.07 -31.28 93.06
CA ALA A 129 63.11 -32.30 94.09
C ALA A 129 61.71 -32.84 94.44
N ASN A 130 60.70 -31.97 94.46
CA ASN A 130 59.31 -32.37 94.69
C ASN A 130 58.77 -33.21 93.53
N GLU A 131 59.07 -32.82 92.29
CA GLU A 131 58.63 -33.54 91.09
C GLU A 131 59.23 -34.94 91.06
N VAL A 132 60.53 -35.04 91.27
CA VAL A 132 61.26 -36.30 91.34
C VAL A 132 60.79 -37.17 92.51
N LYS A 133 60.50 -36.58 93.67
CA LYS A 133 59.93 -37.31 94.81
C LYS A 133 58.52 -37.85 94.54
N ALA A 134 57.74 -37.15 93.71
CA ALA A 134 56.37 -37.54 93.38
C ALA A 134 56.31 -38.65 92.30
N GLN A 135 57.14 -38.55 91.26
CA GLN A 135 57.01 -39.39 90.05
C GLN A 135 58.30 -40.12 89.65
N GLY A 136 59.43 -39.84 90.29
CA GLY A 136 60.76 -40.38 89.96
C GLY A 136 61.49 -39.59 88.87
N ASP A 137 60.76 -38.89 88.01
CA ASP A 137 61.27 -37.94 87.04
C ASP A 137 60.23 -36.87 86.68
N GLY A 138 60.65 -35.81 85.99
CA GLY A 138 59.72 -34.81 85.47
C GLY A 138 60.40 -33.59 84.85
N PHE A 139 59.57 -32.75 84.24
CA PHE A 139 60.01 -31.48 83.65
C PHE A 139 59.72 -30.32 84.58
N VAL A 140 60.68 -29.41 84.72
CA VAL A 140 60.54 -28.16 85.46
C VAL A 140 60.99 -27.01 84.59
N ASP A 141 60.09 -26.05 84.36
CA ASP A 141 60.37 -24.77 83.74
C ASP A 141 60.95 -23.77 84.76
N TYR A 142 61.89 -22.94 84.34
CA TYR A 142 62.46 -21.87 85.14
C TYR A 142 63.25 -20.92 84.24
N VAL A 143 63.79 -19.84 84.81
CA VAL A 143 64.74 -19.00 84.06
C VAL A 143 66.17 -19.29 84.47
N TRP A 144 67.04 -19.53 83.49
CA TRP A 144 68.46 -19.73 83.71
C TRP A 144 69.24 -18.98 82.64
N PRO A 145 70.31 -18.25 83.00
CA PRO A 145 71.13 -17.60 82.00
C PRO A 145 71.81 -18.61 81.07
N LEU A 146 71.97 -18.22 79.81
CA LEU A 146 72.78 -18.97 78.84
C LEU A 146 74.23 -19.10 79.34
N PRO A 147 74.95 -20.17 78.98
CA PRO A 147 76.37 -20.30 79.33
C PRO A 147 77.18 -19.07 78.88
N GLY A 148 77.72 -18.30 79.82
CA GLY A 148 78.52 -17.09 79.54
C GLY A 148 77.73 -15.78 79.54
N GLU A 149 76.43 -15.82 79.78
CA GLU A 149 75.54 -14.65 79.87
C GLU A 149 74.89 -14.56 81.26
N ASP A 150 74.39 -13.37 81.61
CA ASP A 150 73.72 -13.10 82.88
C ASP A 150 72.20 -12.91 82.75
N GLU A 151 71.68 -12.79 81.52
CA GLU A 151 70.25 -12.54 81.29
C GLU A 151 69.39 -13.79 81.57
N PRO A 152 68.34 -13.68 82.41
CA PRO A 152 67.44 -14.80 82.66
C PRO A 152 66.72 -15.25 81.38
N THR A 153 67.02 -16.47 80.91
CA THR A 153 66.40 -17.04 79.71
C THR A 153 65.48 -18.20 80.09
N GLU A 154 64.32 -18.30 79.45
CA GLU A 154 63.39 -19.41 79.67
C GLU A 154 64.04 -20.75 79.34
N LYS A 155 64.12 -21.60 80.36
CA LYS A 155 64.71 -22.93 80.29
C LYS A 155 63.71 -23.94 80.82
N ILE A 156 63.59 -25.06 80.14
CA ILE A 156 62.91 -26.22 80.68
C ILE A 156 63.92 -27.34 80.84
N SER A 157 63.86 -28.01 81.98
CA SER A 157 64.75 -29.11 82.27
C SER A 157 64.02 -30.35 82.69
N TYR A 158 64.53 -31.48 82.24
CA TYR A 158 64.14 -32.78 82.74
C TYR A 158 65.08 -33.20 83.86
N VAL A 159 64.50 -33.71 84.94
CA VAL A 159 65.22 -34.25 86.10
C VAL A 159 64.78 -35.69 86.36
N LYS A 160 65.71 -36.54 86.79
CA LYS A 160 65.43 -37.95 87.09
C LYS A 160 66.26 -38.44 88.27
N GLU A 161 65.64 -39.18 89.20
CA GLU A 161 66.33 -39.78 90.33
C GLU A 161 67.12 -41.02 89.94
N TYR A 162 68.37 -41.09 90.36
CA TYR A 162 69.12 -42.31 90.56
C TYR A 162 69.08 -42.70 92.05
N SER A 163 68.03 -43.43 92.43
CA SER A 163 67.70 -43.75 93.82
C SER A 163 68.81 -44.45 94.63
N PRO A 164 69.67 -45.34 94.07
CA PRO A 164 70.75 -45.97 94.84
C PRO A 164 71.70 -44.97 95.50
N TRP A 165 71.92 -43.81 94.87
CA TRP A 165 72.80 -42.78 95.38
C TRP A 165 72.05 -41.57 95.96
N GLY A 166 70.72 -41.56 95.87
CA GLY A 166 69.89 -40.40 96.19
C GLY A 166 70.22 -39.17 95.34
N TRP A 167 70.74 -39.39 94.13
CA TRP A 167 71.16 -38.34 93.20
C TRP A 167 70.07 -38.07 92.18
N THR A 168 69.78 -36.81 91.91
CA THR A 168 68.91 -36.36 90.84
C THR A 168 69.76 -35.73 89.75
N ILE A 169 69.69 -36.29 88.55
CA ILE A 169 70.39 -35.78 87.37
C ILE A 169 69.43 -34.87 86.63
N GLY A 170 69.90 -33.67 86.30
CA GLY A 170 69.14 -32.71 85.52
C GLY A 170 69.88 -32.26 84.28
N SER A 171 69.12 -31.97 83.23
CA SER A 171 69.59 -31.18 82.11
C SER A 171 68.44 -30.42 81.47
N GLY A 172 68.72 -29.32 80.78
CA GLY A 172 67.66 -28.52 80.16
C GLY A 172 68.03 -27.86 78.86
N ILE A 173 66.98 -27.46 78.15
CA ILE A 173 67.00 -26.80 76.85
C ILE A 173 66.42 -25.39 76.97
N TYR A 174 66.94 -24.46 76.19
CA TYR A 174 66.45 -23.09 76.12
C TYR A 174 65.39 -22.95 75.02
N LEU A 175 64.27 -22.28 75.33
CA LEU A 175 63.16 -22.11 74.37
C LEU A 175 63.46 -21.03 73.30
N THR A 176 64.54 -20.28 73.45
CA THR A 176 64.98 -19.23 72.50
C THR A 176 65.34 -19.80 71.12
N ASN A 177 66.02 -20.94 71.05
CA ASN A 177 66.38 -21.59 69.79
C ASN A 177 65.13 -22.05 69.00
N LEU A 178 64.10 -22.51 69.71
CA LEU A 178 62.83 -22.92 69.12
C LEU A 178 62.07 -21.73 68.50
N ASN A 179 62.12 -20.57 69.15
CA ASN A 179 61.49 -19.35 68.65
C ASN A 179 62.17 -18.82 67.37
N ALA A 180 63.49 -18.99 67.23
CA ALA A 180 64.23 -18.57 66.05
C ALA A 180 63.90 -19.41 64.80
N GLU A 181 63.86 -20.75 64.92
CA GLU A 181 63.45 -21.65 63.82
C GLU A 181 62.00 -21.39 63.39
N TYR A 182 61.10 -21.23 64.37
CA TYR A 182 59.70 -20.88 64.11
C TYR A 182 59.54 -19.53 63.39
N ALA A 183 60.34 -18.53 63.75
CA ALA A 183 60.27 -17.19 63.14
C ALA A 183 60.65 -17.21 61.64
N HIS A 184 61.60 -18.05 61.23
CA HIS A 184 62.01 -18.15 59.82
C HIS A 184 60.87 -18.71 58.95
N LEU A 185 60.28 -19.84 59.34
CA LEU A 185 59.16 -20.45 58.61
C LEU A 185 57.93 -19.54 58.60
N ARG A 186 57.64 -18.86 59.72
CA ARG A 186 56.57 -17.86 59.80
C ARG A 186 56.73 -16.75 58.77
N ASN A 187 57.90 -16.14 58.69
CA ASN A 187 58.14 -15.02 57.78
C ASN A 187 58.02 -15.46 56.31
N LEU A 188 58.50 -16.66 55.96
CA LEU A 188 58.38 -17.21 54.61
C LEU A 188 56.91 -17.39 54.21
N ILE A 189 56.09 -17.99 55.09
CA ILE A 189 54.67 -18.19 54.82
C ILE A 189 53.91 -16.85 54.72
N ILE A 190 54.24 -15.86 55.56
CA ILE A 190 53.66 -14.52 55.48
C ILE A 190 53.95 -13.87 54.12
N VAL A 191 55.20 -13.91 53.65
CA VAL A 191 55.58 -13.35 52.34
C VAL A 191 54.79 -14.02 51.21
N PHE A 192 54.69 -15.35 51.24
CA PHE A 192 53.93 -16.10 50.23
C PHE A 192 52.43 -15.73 50.23
N CYS A 193 51.84 -15.55 51.42
CA CYS A 193 50.45 -15.11 51.55
C CYS A 193 50.23 -13.71 50.96
N VAL A 194 51.13 -12.76 51.25
CA VAL A 194 51.05 -11.39 50.72
C VAL A 194 51.12 -11.40 49.19
N ILE A 195 52.07 -12.14 48.60
CA ILE A 195 52.19 -12.26 47.14
C ILE A 195 50.93 -12.86 46.52
N SER A 196 50.38 -13.92 47.13
CA SER A 196 49.16 -14.58 46.65
C SER A 196 47.96 -13.64 46.65
N VAL A 197 47.78 -12.83 47.71
CA VAL A 197 46.70 -11.83 47.78
C VAL A 197 46.88 -10.75 46.70
N ILE A 198 48.11 -10.25 46.49
CA ILE A 198 48.39 -9.26 45.46
C ILE A 198 48.04 -9.80 44.06
N LEU A 199 48.41 -11.04 43.77
CA LEU A 199 48.14 -11.68 42.47
C LEU A 199 46.63 -11.84 42.22
N VAL A 200 45.87 -12.22 43.24
CA VAL A 200 44.39 -12.31 43.16
C VAL A 200 43.76 -10.94 42.91
N VAL A 201 44.22 -9.90 43.61
CA VAL A 201 43.73 -8.52 43.43
C VAL A 201 44.04 -8.02 42.02
N ALA A 202 45.26 -8.24 41.52
CA ALA A 202 45.65 -7.86 40.17
C ALA A 202 44.80 -8.57 39.10
N LEU A 203 44.56 -9.87 39.25
CA LEU A 203 43.72 -10.65 38.34
C LEU A 203 42.28 -10.11 38.28
N ILE A 204 41.72 -9.71 39.42
CA ILE A 204 40.37 -9.13 39.48
C ILE A 204 40.29 -7.76 38.83
N TYR A 205 41.32 -6.94 38.99
CA TYR A 205 41.38 -5.64 38.31
C TYR A 205 41.37 -5.83 36.79
N ILE A 206 42.15 -6.79 36.28
CA ILE A 206 42.21 -7.13 34.85
C ILE A 206 40.86 -7.68 34.36
N ILE A 207 40.29 -8.67 35.05
CA ILE A 207 39.01 -9.28 34.68
C ILE A 207 37.87 -8.26 34.77
N GLY A 208 37.84 -7.45 35.82
CA GLY A 208 36.86 -6.38 36.02
C GLY A 208 36.86 -5.39 34.87
N GLY A 209 38.04 -4.95 34.42
CA GLY A 209 38.19 -4.10 33.24
C GLY A 209 37.72 -4.77 31.94
N SER A 210 38.00 -6.06 31.77
CA SER A 210 37.64 -6.80 30.54
C SER A 210 36.16 -7.17 30.41
N ILE A 211 35.42 -7.29 31.53
CA ILE A 211 34.01 -7.72 31.52
C ILE A 211 33.07 -6.57 31.89
N VAL A 212 33.33 -5.87 33.00
CA VAL A 212 32.34 -4.93 33.57
C VAL A 212 32.18 -3.71 32.68
N LYS A 213 33.28 -3.16 32.16
CA LYS A 213 33.23 -1.95 31.35
C LYS A 213 32.49 -2.18 30.01
N PRO A 214 32.79 -3.20 29.20
CA PRO A 214 32.03 -3.44 27.96
C PRO A 214 30.55 -3.76 28.20
N VAL A 215 30.22 -4.47 29.30
CA VAL A 215 28.81 -4.73 29.66
C VAL A 215 28.07 -3.44 30.04
N GLN A 216 28.73 -2.52 30.74
CA GLN A 216 28.16 -1.21 31.04
C GLN A 216 27.97 -0.37 29.77
N GLU A 217 28.92 -0.39 28.84
CA GLU A 217 28.80 0.29 27.56
C GLU A 217 27.61 -0.26 26.75
N ILE A 218 27.44 -1.59 26.67
CA ILE A 218 26.25 -2.21 26.06
C ILE A 218 24.96 -1.72 26.71
N ALA A 219 24.91 -1.71 28.06
CA ALA A 219 23.72 -1.29 28.80
C ALA A 219 23.39 0.20 28.59
N GLU A 220 24.40 1.07 28.57
CA GLU A 220 24.22 2.49 28.28
C GLU A 220 23.75 2.75 26.85
N ARG A 221 24.30 2.01 25.86
CA ARG A 221 23.81 2.10 24.47
C ARG A 221 22.37 1.62 24.35
N MET A 222 22.02 0.51 24.98
CA MET A 222 20.65 0.02 24.97
C MET A 222 19.69 0.99 25.68
N LYS A 223 20.15 1.64 26.76
CA LYS A 223 19.43 2.73 27.42
C LYS A 223 19.19 3.91 26.48
N ASP A 224 20.22 4.38 25.78
CA ASP A 224 20.12 5.49 24.81
C ASP A 224 19.11 5.21 23.68
N ILE A 225 19.08 3.97 23.18
CA ILE A 225 18.09 3.55 22.17
C ILE A 225 16.67 3.53 22.75
N SER A 226 16.50 3.14 24.02
CA SER A 226 15.17 2.99 24.64
C SER A 226 14.60 4.25 25.29
N GLN A 227 15.46 5.14 25.80
CA GLN A 227 15.09 6.29 26.62
C GLN A 227 15.70 7.61 26.14
N GLY A 228 16.71 7.57 25.26
CA GLY A 228 17.43 8.73 24.74
C GLY A 228 16.92 9.17 23.37
N GLU A 229 17.81 9.74 22.55
CA GLU A 229 17.52 10.22 21.19
C GLU A 229 17.50 9.10 20.13
N GLY A 230 17.65 7.84 20.55
CA GLY A 230 17.66 6.73 19.60
C GLY A 230 18.79 6.79 18.59
N ASP A 231 20.02 7.13 19.00
CA ASP A 231 21.17 7.28 18.09
C ASP A 231 21.69 5.92 17.59
N LEU A 232 21.19 5.51 16.42
CA LEU A 232 21.56 4.25 15.75
C LEU A 232 22.84 4.37 14.93
N THR A 233 23.49 5.54 14.90
CA THR A 233 24.74 5.75 14.17
C THR A 233 25.97 5.29 14.95
N ARG A 234 25.79 4.97 16.24
CA ARG A 234 26.88 4.60 17.16
C ARG A 234 27.02 3.08 17.26
N PHE A 235 28.26 2.62 17.23
CA PHE A 235 28.63 1.21 17.35
C PHE A 235 29.34 0.92 18.67
N LEU A 236 29.17 -0.31 19.15
CA LEU A 236 29.96 -0.84 20.25
C LEU A 236 31.32 -1.36 19.76
N PRO A 237 32.38 -1.29 20.60
CA PRO A 237 33.67 -1.89 20.26
C PRO A 237 33.56 -3.40 20.04
N GLU A 238 34.17 -3.91 18.97
CA GLU A 238 34.18 -5.35 18.63
C GLU A 238 35.55 -6.02 18.92
N SER A 239 36.37 -5.39 19.75
CA SER A 239 37.71 -5.88 20.09
C SER A 239 37.65 -7.00 21.12
N GLY A 240 37.82 -8.25 20.66
CA GLY A 240 37.89 -9.43 21.53
C GLY A 240 37.37 -10.71 20.86
N GLN A 241 37.45 -11.82 21.57
CA GLN A 241 36.89 -13.12 21.13
C GLN A 241 35.95 -13.77 22.18
N ASP A 242 35.71 -13.08 23.30
CA ASP A 242 34.83 -13.52 24.37
C ASP A 242 33.33 -13.33 24.05
N GLU A 243 32.49 -13.83 24.95
CA GLU A 243 31.04 -13.75 24.87
C GLU A 243 30.51 -12.32 24.89
N VAL A 244 31.19 -11.39 25.58
CA VAL A 244 30.78 -9.98 25.66
C VAL A 244 30.96 -9.31 24.32
N THR A 245 32.10 -9.57 23.66
CA THR A 245 32.38 -9.11 22.31
C THR A 245 31.38 -9.68 21.31
N ARG A 246 30.99 -10.95 21.45
CA ARG A 246 29.95 -11.56 20.59
C ARG A 246 28.60 -10.86 20.75
N VAL A 247 28.21 -10.46 21.96
CA VAL A 247 27.00 -9.66 22.20
C VAL A 247 27.11 -8.28 21.55
N ALA A 248 28.27 -7.62 21.65
CA ALA A 248 28.50 -6.33 20.97
C ALA A 248 28.33 -6.43 19.45
N ARG A 249 28.87 -7.48 18.81
CA ARG A 249 28.66 -7.73 17.36
C ARG A 249 27.18 -7.92 17.00
N TYR A 250 26.44 -8.73 17.76
CA TYR A 250 25.01 -8.92 17.50
C TYR A 250 24.20 -7.65 17.74
N PHE A 251 24.57 -6.85 18.74
CA PHE A 251 23.96 -5.54 18.96
C PHE A 251 24.19 -4.62 17.76
N ASN A 252 25.43 -4.52 17.26
CA ASN A 252 25.76 -3.71 16.09
C ASN A 252 25.00 -4.17 14.83
N GLN A 253 24.88 -5.48 14.60
CA GLN A 253 24.08 -6.01 13.49
C GLN A 253 22.58 -5.70 13.65
N TYR A 254 22.07 -5.74 14.87
CA TYR A 254 20.68 -5.39 15.16
C TYR A 254 20.41 -3.90 14.92
N THR A 255 21.27 -3.00 15.41
CA THR A 255 21.13 -1.56 15.21
C THR A 255 21.26 -1.17 13.75
N ASP A 256 22.19 -1.78 13.00
CA ASP A 256 22.32 -1.55 11.55
C ASP A 256 21.08 -2.01 10.77
N LYS A 257 20.55 -3.22 11.05
CA LYS A 257 19.29 -3.69 10.45
C LYS A 257 18.10 -2.78 10.78
N MET A 258 18.00 -2.32 12.03
CA MET A 258 16.94 -1.42 12.46
C MET A 258 17.05 -0.06 11.76
N ARG A 259 18.27 0.48 11.67
CA ARG A 259 18.58 1.72 10.94
C ARG A 259 18.20 1.62 9.46
N GLN A 260 18.63 0.58 8.76
CA GLN A 260 18.27 0.37 7.35
C GLN A 260 16.76 0.21 7.16
N SER A 261 16.08 -0.47 8.09
CA SER A 261 14.61 -0.60 8.05
C SER A 261 13.90 0.75 8.21
N LEU A 262 14.37 1.60 9.13
CA LEU A 262 13.82 2.95 9.33
C LEU A 262 14.10 3.89 8.15
N ILE A 263 15.28 3.78 7.51
CA ILE A 263 15.58 4.48 6.25
C ILE A 263 14.60 4.03 5.15
N GLY A 264 14.41 2.71 4.98
CA GLY A 264 13.45 2.18 4.00
C GLY A 264 12.01 2.62 4.27
N ILE A 265 11.60 2.72 5.54
CA ILE A 265 10.30 3.29 5.93
C ILE A 265 10.21 4.77 5.51
N ARG A 266 11.26 5.57 5.75
CA ARG A 266 11.27 7.00 5.37
C ARG A 266 11.11 7.19 3.86
N ASP A 267 11.84 6.40 3.07
CA ASP A 267 11.77 6.47 1.60
C ASP A 267 10.39 6.03 1.09
N ASN A 268 9.81 4.97 1.65
CA ASN A 268 8.45 4.54 1.32
C ASN A 268 7.39 5.57 1.70
N ILE A 269 7.53 6.27 2.83
CA ILE A 269 6.63 7.35 3.22
C ILE A 269 6.71 8.52 2.24
N SER A 270 7.92 8.89 1.81
CA SER A 270 8.12 9.93 0.80
C SER A 270 7.38 9.59 -0.50
N GLN A 271 7.53 8.34 -0.97
CA GLN A 271 6.81 7.85 -2.14
C GLN A 271 5.28 7.85 -1.93
N LEU A 272 4.79 7.38 -0.78
CA LEU A 272 3.36 7.40 -0.45
C LEU A 272 2.80 8.82 -0.42
N ASN A 273 3.56 9.79 0.08
CA ASN A 273 3.15 11.19 0.10
C ASN A 273 3.05 11.78 -1.32
N GLU A 274 4.00 11.44 -2.21
CA GLU A 274 3.93 11.81 -3.63
C GLU A 274 2.71 11.16 -4.32
N GLN A 275 2.45 9.87 -4.06
CA GLN A 275 1.28 9.19 -4.62
C GLN A 275 -0.02 9.80 -4.12
N ALA A 276 -0.12 10.15 -2.84
CA ALA A 276 -1.26 10.86 -2.29
C ALA A 276 -1.48 12.21 -3.00
N GLU A 277 -0.42 12.97 -3.22
CA GLU A 277 -0.50 14.23 -3.98
C GLU A 277 -1.00 14.03 -5.41
N ARG A 278 -0.51 13.00 -6.11
CA ARG A 278 -1.00 12.64 -7.45
C ARG A 278 -2.48 12.28 -7.44
N VAL A 279 -2.93 11.54 -6.43
CA VAL A 279 -4.35 11.18 -6.25
C VAL A 279 -5.20 12.43 -5.98
N GLN A 280 -4.73 13.38 -5.17
CA GLN A 280 -5.42 14.65 -4.92
C GLN A 280 -5.58 15.45 -6.23
N ASN A 281 -4.49 15.64 -6.97
CA ASN A 281 -4.52 16.37 -8.24
C ASN A 281 -5.43 15.69 -9.27
N SER A 282 -5.44 14.35 -9.32
CA SER A 282 -6.34 13.58 -10.17
C SER A 282 -7.80 13.73 -9.76
N SER A 283 -8.08 13.83 -8.47
CA SER A 283 -9.42 14.07 -7.93
C SER A 283 -9.92 15.45 -8.32
N ASP A 284 -9.10 16.49 -8.13
CA ASP A 284 -9.44 17.87 -8.53
C ASP A 284 -9.71 17.98 -10.04
N SER A 285 -8.91 17.29 -10.85
CA SER A 285 -9.12 17.22 -12.30
C SER A 285 -10.41 16.50 -12.66
N SER A 286 -10.71 15.39 -11.98
CA SER A 286 -11.94 14.61 -12.20
C SER A 286 -13.18 15.42 -11.82
N ASN A 287 -13.11 16.19 -10.73
CA ASN A 287 -14.18 17.06 -10.27
C ASN A 287 -14.50 18.14 -11.34
N LYS A 288 -13.47 18.87 -11.82
CA LYS A 288 -13.61 19.83 -12.92
C LYS A 288 -14.21 19.20 -14.18
N GLN A 289 -13.74 18.01 -14.55
CA GLN A 289 -14.21 17.34 -15.76
C GLN A 289 -15.67 16.89 -15.63
N ALA A 290 -16.07 16.39 -14.46
CA ALA A 290 -17.46 16.03 -14.18
C ALA A 290 -18.38 17.27 -14.20
N GLN A 291 -17.92 18.41 -13.68
CA GLN A 291 -18.66 19.67 -13.75
C GLN A 291 -18.86 20.14 -15.21
N THR A 292 -17.80 20.19 -16.01
CA THR A 292 -17.89 20.51 -17.45
C THR A 292 -18.78 19.50 -18.20
N GLN A 293 -18.73 18.22 -17.83
CA GLN A 293 -19.60 17.20 -18.41
C GLN A 293 -21.09 17.50 -18.12
N ASN A 294 -21.42 17.90 -16.89
CA ASN A 294 -22.77 18.32 -16.53
C ASN A 294 -23.23 19.56 -17.32
N GLU A 295 -22.38 20.56 -17.48
CA GLU A 295 -22.67 21.73 -18.32
C GLU A 295 -22.96 21.35 -19.78
N ASN A 296 -22.13 20.48 -20.36
CA ASN A 296 -22.34 19.96 -21.70
C ASN A 296 -23.65 19.18 -21.81
N MET A 297 -24.01 18.38 -20.80
CA MET A 297 -25.28 17.65 -20.79
C MET A 297 -26.49 18.57 -20.73
N MET A 298 -26.43 19.67 -19.99
CA MET A 298 -27.51 20.67 -20.01
C MET A 298 -27.69 21.29 -21.40
N GLN A 299 -26.59 21.55 -22.12
CA GLN A 299 -26.66 22.05 -23.50
C GLN A 299 -27.25 21.01 -24.46
N VAL A 300 -26.82 19.74 -24.36
CA VAL A 300 -27.38 18.67 -25.20
C VAL A 300 -28.85 18.43 -24.88
N ALA A 301 -29.26 18.49 -23.60
CA ALA A 301 -30.66 18.39 -23.22
C ALA A 301 -31.51 19.51 -23.84
N ALA A 302 -31.03 20.75 -23.82
CA ALA A 302 -31.70 21.87 -24.47
C ALA A 302 -31.85 21.65 -25.98
N ALA A 303 -30.79 21.17 -26.65
CA ALA A 303 -30.83 20.84 -28.07
C ALA A 303 -31.79 19.68 -28.39
N MET A 304 -31.94 18.70 -27.49
CA MET A 304 -32.90 17.60 -27.66
C MET A 304 -34.35 18.06 -27.47
N GLU A 305 -34.61 19.02 -26.59
CA GLU A 305 -35.93 19.63 -26.45
C GLU A 305 -36.32 20.41 -27.72
N GLU A 306 -35.37 21.16 -28.27
CA GLU A 306 -35.56 21.85 -29.56
C GLU A 306 -35.79 20.86 -30.71
N MET A 307 -35.00 19.77 -30.77
CA MET A 307 -35.18 18.70 -31.75
C MET A 307 -36.57 18.05 -31.64
N THR A 308 -37.05 17.79 -30.43
CA THR A 308 -38.38 17.21 -30.19
C THR A 308 -39.49 18.14 -30.67
N THR A 309 -39.30 19.46 -30.52
CA THR A 309 -40.21 20.47 -31.06
C THR A 309 -40.20 20.46 -32.59
N GLN A 310 -39.02 20.44 -33.22
CA GLN A 310 -38.90 20.38 -34.68
C GLN A 310 -39.51 19.10 -35.27
N ILE A 311 -39.35 17.94 -34.60
CA ILE A 311 -39.99 16.68 -35.00
C ILE A 311 -41.52 16.82 -35.02
N ARG A 312 -42.11 17.48 -34.01
CA ARG A 312 -43.57 17.77 -34.01
C ARG A 312 -43.97 18.68 -35.16
N ASP A 313 -43.18 19.70 -35.46
CA ASP A 313 -43.47 20.62 -36.57
C ASP A 313 -43.40 19.90 -37.93
N VAL A 314 -42.39 19.06 -38.15
CA VAL A 314 -42.27 18.24 -39.36
C VAL A 314 -43.44 17.27 -39.48
N SER A 315 -43.86 16.62 -38.39
CA SER A 315 -45.04 15.75 -38.38
C SER A 315 -46.31 16.50 -38.77
N SER A 316 -46.54 17.67 -38.19
CA SER A 316 -47.71 18.52 -38.48
C SER A 316 -47.72 19.02 -39.93
N ASN A 317 -46.56 19.44 -40.44
CA ASN A 317 -46.39 19.86 -41.82
C ASN A 317 -46.62 18.71 -42.81
N THR A 318 -46.20 17.49 -42.44
CA THR A 318 -46.40 16.28 -43.26
C THR A 318 -47.87 15.90 -43.36
N ASP A 319 -48.62 15.93 -42.25
CA ASP A 319 -50.07 15.72 -42.23
C ASP A 319 -50.82 16.79 -43.06
N SER A 320 -50.40 18.05 -42.94
CA SER A 320 -50.96 19.15 -43.74
C SER A 320 -50.68 18.99 -45.23
N ALA A 321 -49.48 18.53 -45.60
CA ALA A 321 -49.10 18.22 -46.97
C ALA A 321 -49.91 17.05 -47.53
N GLU A 322 -50.10 15.98 -46.77
CA GLU A 322 -50.93 14.83 -47.17
C GLU A 322 -52.39 15.26 -47.44
N LYS A 323 -53.00 16.03 -46.53
CA LYS A 323 -54.37 16.57 -46.74
C LYS A 323 -54.48 17.45 -47.97
N SER A 324 -53.48 18.30 -48.21
CA SER A 324 -53.43 19.19 -49.37
C SER A 324 -53.28 18.39 -50.67
N THR A 325 -52.39 17.39 -50.69
CA THR A 325 -52.20 16.49 -51.83
C THR A 325 -53.44 15.65 -52.11
N SER A 326 -54.12 15.14 -51.08
CA SER A 326 -55.39 14.42 -51.23
C SER A 326 -56.48 15.31 -51.85
N SER A 327 -56.57 16.56 -51.40
CA SER A 327 -57.53 17.54 -51.95
C SER A 327 -57.20 17.91 -53.40
N ALA A 328 -55.93 18.15 -53.70
CA ALA A 328 -55.45 18.41 -55.06
C ALA A 328 -55.72 17.23 -55.99
N ARG A 329 -55.50 16.00 -55.53
CA ARG A 329 -55.82 14.79 -56.29
C ARG A 329 -57.30 14.69 -56.63
N SER A 330 -58.18 14.93 -55.65
CA SER A 330 -59.63 14.94 -55.89
C SER A 330 -60.02 15.99 -56.95
N ASN A 331 -59.42 17.19 -56.91
CA ASN A 331 -59.65 18.22 -57.92
C ASN A 331 -59.16 17.81 -59.31
N VAL A 332 -58.00 17.16 -59.42
CA VAL A 332 -57.47 16.63 -60.68
C VAL A 332 -58.39 15.56 -61.26
N GLN A 333 -58.87 14.63 -60.43
CA GLN A 333 -59.79 13.57 -60.84
C GLN A 333 -61.14 14.14 -61.31
N ASN A 334 -61.68 15.12 -60.59
CA ASN A 334 -62.88 15.85 -61.00
C ASN A 334 -62.64 16.59 -62.33
N GLY A 335 -61.51 17.27 -62.49
CA GLY A 335 -61.12 17.93 -63.73
C GLY A 335 -61.04 16.96 -64.91
N ALA A 336 -60.45 15.78 -64.71
CA ALA A 336 -60.35 14.75 -65.74
C ALA A 336 -61.74 14.23 -66.14
N SER A 337 -62.65 14.07 -65.17
CA SER A 337 -64.05 13.71 -65.45
C SER A 337 -64.78 14.78 -66.27
N VAL A 338 -64.56 16.06 -65.97
CA VAL A 338 -65.16 17.17 -66.73
C VAL A 338 -64.62 17.18 -68.16
N VAL A 339 -63.30 17.08 -68.36
CA VAL A 339 -62.70 17.02 -69.70
C VAL A 339 -63.25 15.86 -70.52
N LYS A 340 -63.40 14.67 -69.90
CA LYS A 340 -64.00 13.49 -70.55
C LYS A 340 -65.46 13.72 -70.97
N SER A 341 -66.25 14.41 -70.14
CA SER A 341 -67.62 14.82 -70.50
C SER A 341 -67.60 15.79 -71.67
N THR A 342 -66.73 16.80 -71.64
CA THR A 342 -66.59 17.78 -72.73
C THR A 342 -66.24 17.13 -74.07
N VAL A 343 -65.36 16.11 -74.08
CA VAL A 343 -65.06 15.33 -75.29
C VAL A 343 -66.30 14.63 -75.82
N THR A 344 -67.13 14.06 -74.94
CA THR A 344 -68.39 13.39 -75.30
C THR A 344 -69.41 14.39 -75.89
N ASP A 345 -69.51 15.58 -75.29
CA ASP A 345 -70.38 16.66 -75.78
C ASP A 345 -69.93 17.17 -77.16
N ILE A 346 -68.63 17.31 -77.38
CA ILE A 346 -68.08 17.72 -78.70
C ILE A 346 -68.30 16.64 -79.76
N HIS A 347 -68.21 15.35 -79.41
CA HIS A 347 -68.57 14.28 -80.34
C HIS A 347 -70.04 14.36 -80.76
N SER A 348 -70.94 14.66 -79.82
CA SER A 348 -72.36 14.86 -80.11
C SER A 348 -72.57 16.09 -81.00
N LEU A 349 -71.92 17.21 -80.69
CA LEU A 349 -71.93 18.42 -81.52
C LEU A 349 -71.42 18.17 -82.94
N THR A 350 -70.39 17.34 -83.09
CA THR A 350 -69.83 17.00 -84.42
C THR A 350 -70.86 16.23 -85.25
N ALA A 351 -71.61 15.31 -84.64
CA ALA A 351 -72.70 14.59 -85.29
C ALA A 351 -73.86 15.53 -85.68
N ASP A 352 -74.21 16.49 -84.81
CA ASP A 352 -75.24 17.50 -85.11
C ASP A 352 -74.81 18.40 -86.29
N ILE A 353 -73.54 18.83 -86.33
CA ILE A 353 -72.98 19.61 -87.44
C ILE A 353 -73.01 18.82 -88.75
N GLU A 354 -72.72 17.52 -88.73
CA GLU A 354 -72.80 16.64 -89.90
C GLU A 354 -74.25 16.49 -90.41
N SER A 355 -75.21 16.40 -89.50
CA SER A 355 -76.64 16.39 -89.84
C SER A 355 -77.07 17.72 -90.50
N VAL A 356 -76.69 18.86 -89.92
CA VAL A 356 -76.95 20.19 -90.50
C VAL A 356 -76.31 20.33 -91.88
N SER A 357 -75.07 19.87 -92.05
CA SER A 357 -74.35 19.86 -93.33
C SER A 357 -75.16 19.15 -94.43
N THR A 358 -75.73 17.99 -94.09
CA THR A 358 -76.54 17.18 -95.01
C THR A 358 -77.80 17.95 -95.44
N VAL A 359 -78.54 18.52 -94.49
CA VAL A 359 -79.78 19.30 -94.77
C VAL A 359 -79.49 20.54 -95.62
N VAL A 360 -78.41 21.27 -95.34
CA VAL A 360 -78.05 22.47 -96.11
C VAL A 360 -77.59 22.11 -97.52
N THR A 361 -76.88 21.00 -97.68
CA THR A 361 -76.46 20.49 -99.00
C THR A 361 -77.67 20.06 -99.84
N GLU A 362 -78.63 19.38 -99.23
CA GLU A 362 -79.89 19.02 -99.89
C GLU A 362 -80.71 20.27 -100.27
N LEU A 363 -80.79 21.27 -99.39
CA LEU A 363 -81.43 22.56 -99.67
C LEU A 363 -80.77 23.26 -100.87
N ALA A 364 -79.43 23.28 -100.92
CA ALA A 364 -78.70 23.86 -102.04
C ALA A 364 -79.07 23.17 -103.37
N ALA A 365 -79.08 21.84 -103.39
CA ALA A 365 -79.47 21.05 -104.57
C ALA A 365 -80.94 21.26 -104.99
N GLN A 366 -81.86 21.38 -104.03
CA GLN A 366 -83.27 21.69 -104.30
C GLN A 366 -83.43 23.12 -104.87
N THR A 367 -82.70 24.11 -104.34
CA THR A 367 -82.74 25.48 -104.88
C THR A 367 -82.15 25.59 -106.28
N GLU A 368 -81.13 24.79 -106.62
CA GLU A 368 -80.62 24.67 -108.00
C GLU A 368 -81.68 24.08 -108.95
N SER A 369 -82.38 23.04 -108.50
CA SER A 369 -83.48 22.43 -109.27
C SER A 369 -84.63 23.41 -109.51
N ILE A 370 -84.98 24.23 -108.50
CA ILE A 370 -86.02 25.27 -108.66
C ILE A 370 -85.55 26.34 -109.66
N GLY A 371 -84.29 26.76 -109.61
CA GLY A 371 -83.71 27.68 -110.59
C GLY A 371 -83.87 27.16 -112.03
N ALA A 372 -83.53 25.89 -112.26
CA ALA A 372 -83.71 25.26 -113.58
C ALA A 372 -85.18 25.23 -114.05
N VAL A 373 -86.14 25.04 -113.13
CA VAL A 373 -87.57 25.12 -113.44
C VAL A 373 -88.00 26.54 -113.78
N LEU A 374 -87.49 27.55 -113.06
CA LEU A 374 -87.78 28.96 -113.34
C LEU A 374 -87.26 29.39 -114.71
N ASP A 375 -86.09 28.92 -115.14
CA ASP A 375 -85.56 29.16 -116.49
C ASP A 375 -86.51 28.63 -117.58
N VAL A 376 -87.12 27.45 -117.35
CA VAL A 376 -88.14 26.88 -118.26
C VAL A 376 -89.40 27.75 -118.27
N ILE A 377 -89.89 28.18 -117.11
CA ILE A 377 -91.10 29.02 -117.02
C ILE A 377 -90.86 30.37 -117.69
N ARG A 378 -89.68 30.97 -117.47
CA ARG A 378 -89.26 32.19 -118.16
C ARG A 378 -89.24 31.99 -119.67
N GLY A 379 -88.66 30.88 -120.14
CA GLY A 379 -88.68 30.49 -121.55
C GLY A 379 -90.10 30.36 -122.11
N ILE A 380 -91.03 29.77 -121.36
CA ILE A 380 -92.46 29.69 -121.74
C ILE A 380 -93.10 31.07 -121.76
N ALA A 381 -92.83 31.93 -120.78
CA ALA A 381 -93.37 33.29 -120.72
C ALA A 381 -92.88 34.13 -121.91
N ASP A 382 -91.60 34.05 -122.26
CA ASP A 382 -91.02 34.73 -123.42
C ASP A 382 -91.62 34.21 -124.74
N GLN A 383 -91.77 32.89 -124.88
CA GLN A 383 -92.45 32.27 -126.02
C GLN A 383 -93.93 32.70 -126.11
N THR A 384 -94.63 32.74 -124.98
CA THR A 384 -96.05 33.14 -124.91
C THR A 384 -96.20 34.63 -125.25
N ASN A 385 -95.27 35.48 -124.80
CA ASN A 385 -95.22 36.89 -125.14
C ASN A 385 -94.99 37.11 -126.65
N LEU A 386 -94.09 36.33 -127.27
CA LEU A 386 -93.87 36.34 -128.72
C LEU A 386 -95.08 35.83 -129.52
N LEU A 387 -95.71 34.74 -129.07
CA LEU A 387 -96.94 34.21 -129.69
C LEU A 387 -98.10 35.21 -129.60
N ALA A 388 -98.26 35.84 -128.44
CA ALA A 388 -99.27 36.87 -128.20
C ALA A 388 -99.02 38.11 -129.05
N LEU A 389 -97.76 38.54 -129.21
CA LEU A 389 -97.38 39.62 -130.11
C LEU A 389 -97.73 39.30 -131.56
N ASN A 390 -97.41 38.08 -132.03
CA ASN A 390 -97.77 37.64 -133.39
C ASN A 390 -99.30 37.59 -133.58
N ALA A 391 -100.05 37.13 -132.58
CA ALA A 391 -101.51 37.11 -132.61
C ALA A 391 -102.12 38.53 -132.61
N ALA A 392 -101.55 39.47 -131.83
CA ALA A 392 -101.97 40.87 -131.81
C ALA A 392 -101.72 41.56 -133.16
N ILE A 393 -100.58 41.28 -133.81
CA ILE A 393 -100.25 41.75 -135.16
C ILE A 393 -101.27 41.23 -136.17
N GLU A 394 -101.59 39.93 -136.15
CA GLU A 394 -102.53 39.34 -137.11
C GLU A 394 -103.99 39.78 -136.86
N ALA A 395 -104.36 40.01 -135.59
CA ALA A 395 -105.65 40.58 -135.22
C ALA A 395 -105.80 42.05 -135.68
N ALA A 396 -104.73 42.85 -135.61
CA ALA A 396 -104.71 44.20 -136.18
C ALA A 396 -104.84 44.17 -137.71
N ARG A 397 -104.29 43.14 -138.36
CA ARG A 397 -104.36 42.91 -139.81
C ARG A 397 -105.76 42.56 -140.30
N ALA A 398 -106.58 41.93 -139.47
CA ALA A 398 -107.98 41.55 -139.76
C ALA A 398 -109.00 42.71 -139.61
N GLY A 399 -108.58 43.91 -139.21
CA GLY A 399 -109.44 45.10 -139.11
C GLY A 399 -110.55 44.98 -138.06
N GLU A 400 -111.76 45.52 -138.33
CA GLU A 400 -112.88 45.54 -137.37
C GLU A 400 -113.33 44.15 -136.88
N GLN A 401 -113.13 43.08 -137.68
CA GLN A 401 -113.47 41.71 -137.28
C GLN A 401 -112.47 41.11 -136.25
N GLY A 402 -111.27 41.68 -136.16
CA GLY A 402 -110.19 41.20 -135.28
C GLY A 402 -110.15 41.87 -133.90
N ARG A 403 -110.98 42.89 -133.63
CA ARG A 403 -110.93 43.68 -132.37
C ARG A 403 -111.04 42.83 -131.11
N GLY A 404 -111.94 41.85 -131.08
CA GLY A 404 -112.08 40.95 -129.93
C GLY A 404 -110.83 40.08 -129.70
N PHE A 405 -110.20 39.61 -130.78
CA PHE A 405 -108.96 38.83 -130.71
C PHE A 405 -107.75 39.68 -130.32
N ALA A 406 -107.66 40.93 -130.80
CA ALA A 406 -106.58 41.85 -130.45
C ALA A 406 -106.55 42.14 -128.94
N VAL A 407 -107.71 42.35 -128.31
CA VAL A 407 -107.82 42.56 -126.85
C VAL A 407 -107.35 41.32 -126.08
N VAL A 408 -107.75 40.12 -126.50
CA VAL A 408 -107.28 38.87 -125.86
C VAL A 408 -105.79 38.67 -126.05
N ALA A 409 -105.25 38.97 -127.23
CA ALA A 409 -103.82 38.85 -127.50
C ALA A 409 -102.98 39.83 -126.65
N ASP A 410 -103.41 41.09 -126.50
CA ASP A 410 -102.72 42.05 -125.61
C ASP A 410 -102.88 41.69 -124.12
N GLU A 411 -103.99 41.08 -123.71
CA GLU A 411 -104.17 40.57 -122.35
C GLU A 411 -103.23 39.37 -122.08
N VAL A 412 -103.10 38.44 -123.03
CA VAL A 412 -102.14 37.32 -122.96
C VAL A 412 -100.70 37.83 -122.97
N ARG A 413 -100.39 38.88 -123.75
CA ARG A 413 -99.07 39.51 -123.79
C ARG A 413 -98.72 40.16 -122.46
N THR A 414 -99.66 40.92 -121.89
CA THR A 414 -99.54 41.51 -120.55
C THR A 414 -99.35 40.43 -119.48
N LEU A 415 -100.11 39.33 -119.55
CA LEU A 415 -100.00 38.21 -118.62
C LEU A 415 -98.64 37.49 -118.74
N ALA A 416 -98.15 37.28 -119.96
CA ALA A 416 -96.84 36.70 -120.22
C ALA A 416 -95.71 37.60 -119.69
N SER A 417 -95.79 38.92 -119.90
CA SER A 417 -94.84 39.89 -119.34
C SER A 417 -94.86 39.93 -117.81
N ARG A 418 -96.05 39.90 -117.18
CA ARG A 418 -96.18 39.79 -115.71
C ARG A 418 -95.64 38.46 -115.18
N THR A 419 -95.81 37.36 -115.93
CA THR A 419 -95.25 36.05 -115.60
C THR A 419 -93.72 36.08 -115.66
N GLY A 420 -93.16 36.67 -116.72
CA GLY A 420 -91.71 36.88 -116.87
C GLY A 420 -91.10 37.72 -115.73
N GLN A 421 -91.74 38.85 -115.40
CA GLN A 421 -91.29 39.68 -114.27
C GLN A 421 -91.37 38.92 -112.93
N SER A 422 -92.45 38.15 -112.70
CA SER A 422 -92.58 37.36 -111.48
C SER A 422 -91.52 36.25 -111.41
N THR A 423 -91.19 35.62 -112.54
CA THR A 423 -90.09 34.64 -112.59
C THR A 423 -88.73 35.29 -112.33
N ASP A 424 -88.48 36.52 -112.78
CA ASP A 424 -87.26 37.28 -112.47
C ASP A 424 -87.14 37.57 -110.97
N GLU A 425 -88.24 37.99 -110.34
CA GLU A 425 -88.28 38.24 -108.89
C GLU A 425 -88.04 36.95 -108.09
N ILE A 426 -88.63 35.82 -108.50
CA ILE A 426 -88.39 34.52 -107.86
C ILE A 426 -86.96 34.03 -108.12
N GLN A 427 -86.42 34.21 -109.33
CA GLN A 427 -85.03 33.87 -109.65
C GLN A 427 -84.05 34.61 -108.74
N ALA A 428 -84.23 35.91 -108.56
CA ALA A 428 -83.42 36.70 -107.63
C ALA A 428 -83.53 36.22 -106.17
N MET A 429 -84.70 35.71 -105.75
CA MET A 429 -84.86 35.08 -104.42
C MET A 429 -84.13 33.74 -104.34
N ILE A 430 -84.16 32.92 -105.39
CA ILE A 430 -83.45 31.64 -105.46
C ILE A 430 -81.94 31.84 -105.46
N GLU A 431 -81.40 32.81 -106.20
CA GLU A 431 -79.98 33.16 -106.18
C GLU A 431 -79.52 33.59 -104.78
N LYS A 432 -80.34 34.38 -104.06
CA LYS A 432 -80.08 34.71 -102.65
C LYS A 432 -80.11 33.47 -101.74
N LEU A 433 -81.07 32.56 -101.95
CA LEU A 433 -81.14 31.31 -101.19
C LEU A 433 -79.92 30.40 -101.45
N GLN A 434 -79.48 30.28 -102.69
CA GLN A 434 -78.27 29.55 -103.07
C GLN A 434 -77.03 30.16 -102.42
N HIS A 435 -76.90 31.50 -102.44
CA HIS A 435 -75.81 32.17 -101.73
C HIS A 435 -75.87 31.88 -100.22
N HIS A 436 -77.03 32.03 -99.58
CA HIS A 436 -77.17 31.77 -98.13
C HIS A 436 -76.87 30.30 -97.79
N ALA A 437 -77.32 29.35 -98.62
CA ALA A 437 -77.01 27.93 -98.45
C ALA A 437 -75.50 27.67 -98.55
N LYS A 438 -74.81 28.27 -99.54
CA LYS A 438 -73.35 28.17 -99.66
C LYS A 438 -72.63 28.74 -98.44
N SER A 439 -73.03 29.93 -97.99
CA SER A 439 -72.46 30.53 -96.77
C SER A 439 -72.70 29.68 -95.52
N ALA A 440 -73.84 28.98 -95.43
CA ALA A 440 -74.11 28.03 -94.35
C ALA A 440 -73.20 26.79 -94.42
N VAL A 441 -72.94 26.24 -95.61
CA VAL A 441 -71.97 25.12 -95.80
C VAL A 441 -70.56 25.54 -95.38
N ASP A 442 -70.12 26.74 -95.77
CA ASP A 442 -68.81 27.27 -95.38
C ASP A 442 -68.69 27.40 -93.85
N ALA A 443 -69.74 27.93 -93.19
CA ALA A 443 -69.79 28.05 -91.72
C ALA A 443 -69.79 26.69 -91.00
N VAL A 444 -70.49 25.70 -91.55
CA VAL A 444 -70.49 24.31 -91.08
C VAL A 444 -69.10 23.69 -91.17
N THR A 445 -68.39 23.90 -92.29
CA THR A 445 -67.02 23.39 -92.49
C THR A 445 -66.04 23.99 -91.49
N VAL A 446 -66.14 25.30 -91.23
CA VAL A 446 -65.34 25.98 -90.20
C VAL A 446 -65.66 25.42 -88.81
N SER A 447 -66.94 25.20 -88.49
CA SER A 447 -67.39 24.65 -87.20
C SER A 447 -66.91 23.21 -86.98
N GLN A 448 -66.87 22.40 -88.04
CA GLN A 448 -66.33 21.04 -88.00
C GLN A 448 -64.81 21.06 -87.71
N SER A 449 -64.05 21.92 -88.40
CA SER A 449 -62.61 22.09 -88.13
C SER A 449 -62.33 22.56 -86.70
N ALA A 450 -63.13 23.50 -86.19
CA ALA A 450 -63.02 23.99 -84.82
C ALA A 450 -63.32 22.89 -83.79
N SER A 451 -64.32 22.04 -84.05
CA SER A 451 -64.68 20.91 -83.19
C SER A 451 -63.54 19.90 -83.10
N THR A 452 -62.93 19.52 -84.23
CA THR A 452 -61.76 18.61 -84.24
C THR A 452 -60.58 19.15 -83.44
N LYS A 453 -60.24 20.44 -83.62
CA LYS A 453 -59.17 21.09 -82.82
C LYS A 453 -59.50 21.14 -81.33
N THR A 454 -60.77 21.23 -80.98
CA THR A 454 -61.21 21.25 -79.58
C THR A 454 -61.07 19.86 -78.94
N VAL A 455 -61.38 18.78 -79.68
CA VAL A 455 -61.12 17.40 -79.23
C VAL A 455 -59.63 17.17 -78.99
N GLU A 456 -58.76 17.61 -79.92
CA GLU A 456 -57.31 17.45 -79.78
C GLU A 456 -56.77 18.18 -78.54
N ARG A 457 -57.22 19.42 -78.30
CA ARG A 457 -56.87 20.18 -77.09
C ARG A 457 -57.40 19.56 -75.81
N ALA A 458 -58.62 19.00 -75.85
CA ALA A 458 -59.20 18.30 -74.70
C ALA A 458 -58.42 17.02 -74.37
N ALA A 459 -57.98 16.26 -75.38
CA ALA A 459 -57.11 15.10 -75.19
C ALA A 459 -55.78 15.50 -74.52
N GLN A 460 -55.13 16.57 -75.00
CA GLN A 460 -53.90 17.08 -74.39
C GLN A 460 -54.12 17.56 -72.94
N ALA A 461 -55.26 18.18 -72.64
CA ALA A 461 -55.62 18.56 -71.27
C ALA A 461 -55.82 17.34 -70.36
N ASN A 462 -56.44 16.27 -70.88
CA ASN A 462 -56.60 15.00 -70.16
C ASN A 462 -55.25 14.35 -69.84
N ASP A 463 -54.30 14.35 -70.78
CA ASP A 463 -52.95 13.80 -70.55
C ASP A 463 -52.20 14.57 -69.45
N ASN A 464 -52.29 15.90 -69.45
CA ASN A 464 -51.72 16.74 -68.39
C ASN A 464 -52.34 16.45 -67.02
N LEU A 465 -53.66 16.20 -66.96
CA LEU A 465 -54.35 15.84 -65.73
C LEU A 465 -53.97 14.45 -65.22
N GLN A 466 -53.74 13.48 -66.12
CA GLN A 466 -53.24 12.17 -65.73
C GLN A 466 -51.83 12.24 -65.14
N GLU A 467 -50.94 13.03 -65.73
CA GLU A 467 -49.60 13.23 -65.15
C GLU A 467 -49.68 13.96 -63.80
N ALA A 468 -50.59 14.92 -63.63
CA ALA A 468 -50.84 15.55 -62.34
C ALA A 468 -51.33 14.54 -61.28
N ASP A 469 -52.23 13.61 -61.61
CA ASP A 469 -52.67 12.55 -60.67
C ASP A 469 -51.52 11.61 -60.29
N ARG A 470 -50.64 11.29 -61.25
CA ARG A 470 -49.42 10.51 -60.99
C ARG A 470 -48.48 11.24 -60.02
N LEU A 471 -48.20 12.52 -60.25
CA LEU A 471 -47.38 13.34 -59.36
C LEU A 471 -47.99 13.49 -57.97
N MET A 472 -49.32 13.62 -57.85
CA MET A 472 -49.99 13.64 -56.54
C MET A 472 -49.84 12.30 -55.81
N THR A 473 -49.82 11.18 -56.52
CA THR A 473 -49.54 9.86 -55.92
C THR A 473 -48.11 9.79 -55.38
N ASP A 474 -47.14 10.29 -56.15
CA ASP A 474 -45.74 10.31 -55.74
C ASP A 474 -45.53 11.18 -54.50
N ILE A 475 -46.18 12.35 -54.43
CA ILE A 475 -46.13 13.24 -53.25
C ILE A 475 -46.76 12.56 -52.03
N ALA A 476 -47.92 11.90 -52.17
CA ALA A 476 -48.55 11.19 -51.06
C ALA A 476 -47.66 10.07 -50.49
N ASN A 477 -47.00 9.32 -51.38
CA ASN A 477 -46.03 8.30 -50.98
C ASN A 477 -44.83 8.90 -50.23
N MET A 478 -44.33 10.07 -50.69
CA MET A 478 -43.26 10.80 -50.03
C MET A 478 -43.67 11.26 -48.62
N SER A 479 -44.86 11.85 -48.47
CA SER A 479 -45.40 12.26 -47.17
C SER A 479 -45.48 11.07 -46.21
N SER A 480 -45.93 9.91 -46.69
CA SER A 480 -45.98 8.68 -45.88
C SER A 480 -44.57 8.20 -45.44
N GLN A 481 -43.55 8.35 -46.30
CA GLN A 481 -42.17 8.04 -45.93
C GLN A 481 -41.62 9.03 -44.89
N ILE A 482 -41.89 10.32 -45.06
CA ILE A 482 -41.48 11.37 -44.12
C ILE A 482 -42.11 11.09 -42.74
N ALA A 483 -43.41 10.79 -42.69
CA ALA A 483 -44.10 10.48 -41.43
C ALA A 483 -43.44 9.32 -40.65
N ARG A 484 -43.11 8.21 -41.33
CA ARG A 484 -42.38 7.09 -40.71
C ARG A 484 -40.98 7.49 -40.22
N ALA A 485 -40.25 8.28 -41.01
CA ALA A 485 -38.94 8.77 -40.60
C ALA A 485 -39.04 9.70 -39.38
N THR A 486 -40.08 10.53 -39.31
CA THR A 486 -40.35 11.42 -38.17
C THR A 486 -40.71 10.63 -36.90
N GLU A 487 -41.48 9.54 -37.00
CA GLU A 487 -41.71 8.62 -35.86
C GLU A 487 -40.41 8.00 -35.34
N GLN A 488 -39.55 7.51 -36.23
CA GLN A 488 -38.24 6.96 -35.85
C GLN A 488 -37.34 8.02 -35.20
N GLN A 489 -37.35 9.25 -35.72
CA GLN A 489 -36.63 10.37 -35.10
C GLN A 489 -37.16 10.69 -33.70
N ALA A 490 -38.48 10.63 -33.48
CA ALA A 490 -39.08 10.86 -32.18
C ALA A 490 -38.64 9.79 -31.15
N GLU A 491 -38.58 8.52 -31.56
CA GLU A 491 -38.08 7.44 -30.71
C GLU A 491 -36.59 7.63 -30.37
N ALA A 492 -35.76 7.95 -31.36
CA ALA A 492 -34.33 8.23 -31.16
C ALA A 492 -34.09 9.44 -30.24
N ALA A 493 -34.89 10.51 -30.37
CA ALA A 493 -34.80 11.69 -29.52
C ALA A 493 -35.16 11.36 -28.05
N ASN A 494 -36.19 10.54 -27.83
CA ASN A 494 -36.54 10.06 -26.49
C ASN A 494 -35.44 9.19 -25.88
N GLU A 495 -34.83 8.30 -26.67
CA GLU A 495 -33.70 7.49 -26.21
C GLU A 495 -32.49 8.37 -25.84
N ALA A 496 -32.17 9.37 -26.67
CA ALA A 496 -31.11 10.33 -26.39
C ALA A 496 -31.37 11.07 -25.07
N ASN A 497 -32.59 11.54 -24.82
CA ASN A 497 -32.97 12.18 -23.56
C ASN A 497 -32.78 11.26 -22.34
N MET A 498 -33.16 9.98 -22.43
CA MET A 498 -32.91 9.02 -21.36
C MET A 498 -31.41 8.82 -21.09
N ARG A 499 -30.60 8.73 -22.15
CA ARG A 499 -29.14 8.59 -22.03
C ARG A 499 -28.49 9.84 -21.44
N ILE A 500 -28.95 11.04 -21.78
CA ILE A 500 -28.46 12.31 -21.20
C ILE A 500 -28.71 12.34 -19.69
N ASN A 501 -29.90 11.95 -19.24
CA ASN A 501 -30.21 11.87 -17.80
C ASN A 501 -29.33 10.84 -17.07
N ALA A 502 -29.12 9.66 -17.66
CA ALA A 502 -28.24 8.65 -17.08
C ALA A 502 -26.78 9.14 -16.98
N LEU A 503 -26.32 9.86 -18.00
CA LEU A 503 -24.97 10.42 -18.05
C LEU A 503 -24.81 11.55 -17.02
N SER A 504 -25.86 12.32 -16.73
CA SER A 504 -25.87 13.34 -15.66
C SER A 504 -25.75 12.71 -14.28
N GLY A 505 -26.47 11.63 -14.02
CA GLY A 505 -26.29 10.84 -12.80
C GLY A 505 -24.88 10.24 -12.67
N ALA A 506 -24.25 9.86 -13.77
CA ALA A 506 -22.86 9.37 -13.77
C ALA A 506 -21.85 10.48 -13.46
N ALA A 507 -22.07 11.69 -13.97
CA ALA A 507 -21.24 12.86 -13.64
C ALA A 507 -21.38 13.24 -12.16
N ASP A 508 -22.59 13.22 -11.60
CA ASP A 508 -22.83 13.47 -10.18
C ASP A 508 -22.12 12.43 -9.27
N ASN A 509 -22.20 11.15 -9.65
CA ASN A 509 -21.42 10.11 -8.95
C ASN A 509 -19.91 10.34 -9.07
N SER A 510 -19.41 10.81 -10.22
CA SER A 510 -17.99 11.10 -10.41
C SER A 510 -17.53 12.27 -9.53
N LEU A 511 -18.36 13.30 -9.34
CA LEU A 511 -18.11 14.39 -8.39
C LEU A 511 -17.94 13.84 -6.97
N ARG A 512 -18.90 13.03 -6.52
CA ARG A 512 -18.87 12.42 -5.18
C ARG A 512 -17.63 11.53 -4.98
N THR A 513 -17.30 10.69 -5.95
CA THR A 513 -16.10 9.84 -5.89
C THR A 513 -14.81 10.66 -5.87
N ALA A 514 -14.73 11.76 -6.62
CA ALA A 514 -13.58 12.65 -6.58
C ALA A 514 -13.41 13.29 -5.18
N ASP A 515 -14.50 13.74 -4.55
CA ASP A 515 -14.46 14.30 -3.20
C ASP A 515 -14.04 13.25 -2.14
N GLU A 516 -14.58 12.03 -2.22
CA GLU A 516 -14.19 10.91 -1.35
C GLU A 516 -12.70 10.55 -1.50
N LEU A 517 -12.18 10.59 -2.73
CA LEU A 517 -10.79 10.27 -3.04
C LEU A 517 -9.83 11.37 -2.58
N ALA A 518 -10.23 12.64 -2.71
CA ALA A 518 -9.52 13.78 -2.15
C ALA A 518 -9.42 13.69 -0.61
N ALA A 519 -10.53 13.43 0.07
CA ALA A 519 -10.54 13.25 1.53
C ALA A 519 -9.66 12.08 1.97
N SER A 520 -9.70 10.96 1.24
CA SER A 520 -8.86 9.78 1.50
C SER A 520 -7.37 10.09 1.30
N SER A 521 -7.02 10.86 0.27
CA SER A 521 -5.65 11.31 0.04
C SER A 521 -5.14 12.19 1.18
N GLN A 522 -5.97 13.12 1.66
CA GLN A 522 -5.62 13.98 2.79
C GLN A 522 -5.39 13.18 4.08
N ALA A 523 -6.24 12.18 4.35
CA ALA A 523 -6.07 11.26 5.48
C ALA A 523 -4.79 10.41 5.36
N LEU A 524 -4.45 9.97 4.14
CA LEU A 524 -3.21 9.25 3.86
C LEU A 524 -1.98 10.14 4.12
N ARG A 525 -1.98 11.39 3.68
CA ARG A 525 -0.91 12.36 3.97
C ARG A 525 -0.74 12.57 5.47
N ALA A 526 -1.83 12.71 6.22
CA ALA A 526 -1.78 12.84 7.68
C ALA A 526 -1.14 11.60 8.33
N SER A 527 -1.48 10.40 7.84
CA SER A 527 -0.88 9.14 8.31
C SER A 527 0.62 9.05 7.98
N CYS A 528 1.01 9.45 6.76
CA CYS A 528 2.42 9.56 6.36
C CYS A 528 3.23 10.47 7.28
N LEU A 529 2.69 11.64 7.63
CA LEU A 529 3.32 12.57 8.58
C LEU A 529 3.48 11.96 9.97
N ALA A 530 2.47 11.25 10.47
CA ALA A 530 2.53 10.58 11.77
C ALA A 530 3.60 9.47 11.82
N ILE A 531 3.72 8.65 10.77
CA ILE A 531 4.77 7.63 10.70
C ILE A 531 6.15 8.29 10.54
N MET A 532 6.24 9.39 9.78
CA MET A 532 7.50 10.13 9.62
C MET A 532 7.97 10.75 10.95
N ASP A 533 7.06 11.24 11.79
CA ASP A 533 7.38 11.70 13.16
C ASP A 533 8.00 10.57 13.98
N ILE A 534 7.43 9.36 13.93
CA ILE A 534 7.96 8.19 14.64
C ILE A 534 9.36 7.84 14.13
N ALA A 535 9.57 7.83 12.81
CA ALA A 535 10.88 7.54 12.22
C ALA A 535 11.94 8.60 12.59
N ASN A 536 11.54 9.87 12.67
CA ASN A 536 12.42 10.99 13.02
C ASN A 536 12.82 11.03 14.50
N ARG A 537 12.15 10.27 15.38
CA ARG A 537 12.58 10.11 16.79
C ARG A 537 13.88 9.33 16.92
N PHE A 538 14.27 8.58 15.89
CA PHE A 538 15.55 7.89 15.83
C PHE A 538 16.53 8.70 15.00
N LYS A 539 17.76 8.78 15.47
CA LYS A 539 18.85 9.37 14.68
C LYS A 539 19.48 8.28 13.83
N LEU A 540 19.24 8.40 12.52
CA LEU A 540 19.60 7.45 11.46
C LEU A 540 20.90 7.80 10.77
#